data_AF-T1AHN5-F1
#
_entry.id   AF-T1AHN5-F1
#
_cell.length_a   1.000
_cell.length_b   1.000
_cell.length_c   1.000
_cell.angle_alpha   90.00
_cell.angle_beta   90.00
_cell.angle_gamma   90.00
#
_symmetry.space_group_name_H-M   'P 1'
#
loop_
_entity.id
_entity.type
_entity.pdbx_description
1 polymer ?
#
loop_
_entity_poly.entity_id
_entity_poly.type
_entity_poly.pdbx_seq_one_letter_code
_entity_poly.pdbx_strand_id
1 'polypeptide(L)'
;AIPPAPKVHLASIKEPARVGELLRALHGYSGGPVVSAALKLVPLVFTRPGELRHAEWQEIDMDKAEWRIPAHKMKMRAPHIVPLSTQAIAILRDLQPLTGRGKYVFPSPRGAARCMSENAITVALRALGYDGQTMTGHGFRSMASTLLNEQ
;
A
#
# COMPACT_ATOMS: atom_id res chain seq x y z
N ALA A 1 23.88 -22.66 -18.82
CA ALA A 1 23.31 -21.71 -17.83
C ALA A 1 21.95 -21.26 -18.33
N ILE A 2 20.91 -21.25 -17.48
CA ILE A 2 19.59 -20.73 -17.86
C ILE A 2 19.70 -19.20 -17.89
N PRO A 3 19.35 -18.52 -19.00
CA PRO A 3 19.39 -17.07 -19.05
C PRO A 3 18.41 -16.49 -18.01
N PRO A 4 18.78 -15.41 -17.31
CA PRO A 4 17.88 -14.77 -16.36
C PRO A 4 16.60 -14.34 -17.10
N ALA A 5 15.45 -14.60 -16.49
CA ALA A 5 14.18 -14.16 -17.05
C ALA A 5 14.23 -12.65 -17.33
N PRO A 6 13.67 -12.19 -18.47
CA PRO A 6 13.67 -10.78 -18.81
C PRO A 6 13.05 -9.96 -17.67
N LYS A 7 13.70 -8.85 -17.31
CA LYS A 7 13.18 -7.92 -16.30
C LYS A 7 11.88 -7.32 -16.83
N VAL A 8 10.75 -7.89 -16.42
CA VAL A 8 9.44 -7.30 -16.69
C VAL A 8 9.31 -6.06 -15.82
N HIS A 9 9.34 -4.89 -16.45
CA HIS A 9 9.00 -3.64 -15.77
C HIS A 9 7.53 -3.71 -15.38
N LEU A 10 7.25 -3.74 -14.07
CA LEU A 10 5.88 -3.79 -13.57
C LEU A 10 5.14 -2.52 -13.99
N ALA A 11 3.92 -2.71 -14.50
CA ALA A 11 3.06 -1.65 -14.96
C ALA A 11 2.83 -0.57 -13.89
N SER A 12 3.01 0.68 -14.30
CA SER A 12 2.92 1.86 -13.43
C SER A 12 2.56 3.08 -14.27
N ILE A 13 1.45 3.73 -13.90
CA ILE A 13 1.09 5.06 -14.42
C ILE A 13 2.08 6.07 -13.85
N LYS A 14 2.64 6.92 -14.72
CA LYS A 14 3.62 7.95 -14.32
C LYS A 14 3.23 9.36 -14.74
N GLU A 15 2.26 9.52 -15.62
CA GLU A 15 1.83 10.84 -16.08
C GLU A 15 0.93 11.53 -15.02
N PRO A 16 1.22 12.77 -14.58
CA PRO A 16 0.51 13.42 -13.48
C PRO A 16 -1.02 13.47 -13.62
N ALA A 17 -1.53 13.75 -14.83
CA ALA A 17 -2.98 13.78 -15.09
C ALA A 17 -3.63 12.41 -14.83
N ARG A 18 -2.99 11.34 -15.33
CA ARG A 18 -3.44 9.96 -15.15
C ARG A 18 -3.27 9.46 -13.72
N VAL A 19 -2.27 9.95 -13.00
CA VAL A 19 -2.15 9.72 -11.55
C VAL A 19 -3.33 10.36 -10.81
N GLY A 20 -3.70 11.59 -11.16
CA GLY A 20 -4.90 12.24 -10.61
C GLY A 20 -6.18 11.43 -10.84
N GLU A 21 -6.36 10.86 -12.03
CA GLU A 21 -7.49 9.96 -12.34
C GLU A 21 -7.47 8.71 -11.48
N LEU A 22 -6.31 8.06 -11.37
CA LEU A 22 -6.13 6.90 -10.50
C LEU A 22 -6.50 7.23 -9.06
N LEU A 23 -5.97 8.30 -8.48
CA LEU A 23 -6.25 8.68 -7.09
C LEU A 23 -7.76 8.89 -6.87
N ARG A 24 -8.46 9.56 -7.80
CA ARG A 24 -9.93 9.70 -7.73
C ARG A 24 -10.63 8.34 -7.78
N ALA A 25 -10.20 7.44 -8.66
CA ALA A 25 -10.76 6.09 -8.75
C ALA A 25 -10.53 5.26 -7.47
N LEU A 26 -9.35 5.35 -6.85
CA LEU A 26 -9.05 4.68 -5.58
C LEU A 26 -9.99 5.15 -4.46
N HIS A 27 -10.31 6.45 -4.43
CA HIS A 27 -11.27 7.00 -3.48
C HIS A 27 -12.71 6.53 -3.72
N GLY A 28 -13.08 6.24 -4.97
CA GLY A 28 -14.37 5.70 -5.37
C GLY A 28 -14.55 4.19 -5.18
N TYR A 29 -13.54 3.46 -4.69
CA TYR A 29 -13.64 2.01 -4.48
C TYR A 29 -14.67 1.64 -3.40
N SER A 30 -15.68 0.86 -3.80
CA SER A 30 -16.83 0.45 -2.98
C SER A 30 -16.69 -0.94 -2.32
N GLY A 31 -15.49 -1.53 -2.32
CA GLY A 31 -15.26 -2.79 -1.61
C GLY A 31 -15.11 -2.64 -0.09
N GLY A 32 -14.72 -3.72 0.57
CA GLY A 32 -14.62 -3.76 2.04
C GLY A 32 -13.67 -2.71 2.63
N PRO A 33 -13.92 -2.25 3.87
CA PRO A 33 -13.24 -1.10 4.47
C PRO A 33 -11.72 -1.28 4.58
N VAL A 34 -11.27 -2.50 4.87
CA VAL A 34 -9.84 -2.85 4.95
C VAL A 34 -9.12 -2.63 3.62
N VAL A 35 -9.71 -3.11 2.51
CA VAL A 35 -9.11 -3.00 1.18
C VAL A 35 -9.21 -1.57 0.67
N SER A 36 -10.33 -0.87 0.93
CA SER A 36 -10.50 0.55 0.61
C SER A 36 -9.43 1.42 1.30
N ALA A 37 -9.20 1.19 2.60
CA ALA A 37 -8.15 1.89 3.33
C ALA A 37 -6.75 1.59 2.77
N ALA A 38 -6.44 0.31 2.48
CA ALA A 38 -5.15 -0.06 1.91
C ALA A 38 -4.89 0.60 0.53
N LEU A 39 -5.92 0.67 -0.32
CA LEU A 39 -5.85 1.35 -1.62
C LEU A 39 -5.61 2.86 -1.49
N LYS A 40 -6.27 3.51 -0.53
CA LYS A 40 -6.08 4.95 -0.28
C LYS A 40 -4.71 5.25 0.36
N LEU A 41 -4.18 4.32 1.16
CA LEU A 41 -2.92 4.51 1.88
C LEU A 41 -1.69 4.25 1.00
N VAL A 42 -1.72 3.26 0.10
CA VAL A 42 -0.55 2.88 -0.72
C VAL A 42 0.08 4.03 -1.54
N PRO A 43 -0.67 4.98 -2.16
CA PRO A 43 -0.07 6.13 -2.84
C PRO A 43 0.43 7.23 -1.89
N LEU A 44 0.25 7.10 -0.58
CA LEU A 44 0.73 8.06 0.43
C LEU A 44 2.03 7.60 1.09
N VAL A 45 2.22 6.29 1.20
CA VAL A 45 3.34 5.69 1.97
C VAL A 45 4.39 5.01 1.09
N PHE A 46 4.04 4.60 -0.14
CA PHE A 46 4.93 3.99 -1.13
C PHE A 46 5.76 2.78 -0.64
N THR A 47 5.34 2.14 0.46
CA THR A 47 5.96 0.92 0.98
C THR A 47 5.74 -0.26 0.04
N ARG A 48 6.55 -1.32 0.19
CA ARG A 48 6.37 -2.55 -0.60
C ARG A 48 5.01 -3.17 -0.26
N PRO A 49 4.34 -3.85 -1.21
CA PRO A 49 3.06 -4.53 -0.92
C PRO A 49 3.14 -5.51 0.26
N GLY A 50 4.27 -6.20 0.39
CA GLY A 50 4.54 -7.09 1.53
C GLY A 50 4.64 -6.36 2.88
N GLU A 51 5.24 -5.16 2.90
CA GLU A 51 5.33 -4.31 4.08
C GLU A 51 3.93 -3.78 4.45
N LEU A 52 3.22 -3.21 3.48
CA LEU A 52 1.87 -2.66 3.66
C LEU A 52 0.90 -3.67 4.26
N ARG A 53 0.79 -4.87 3.66
CA ARG A 53 -0.16 -5.88 4.15
C ARG A 53 0.19 -6.40 5.54
N HIS A 54 1.47 -6.41 5.92
CA HIS A 54 1.92 -6.87 7.24
C HIS A 54 2.11 -5.74 8.26
N ALA A 55 1.63 -4.54 7.96
CA ALA A 55 1.61 -3.43 8.91
C ALA A 55 0.85 -3.86 10.17
N GLU A 56 1.48 -3.63 11.32
CA GLU A 56 0.89 -3.91 12.64
C GLU A 56 0.56 -2.61 13.36
N TRP A 57 -0.52 -2.62 14.15
CA TRP A 57 -0.93 -1.41 14.88
C TRP A 57 0.16 -0.91 15.83
N GLN A 58 0.95 -1.81 16.41
CA GLN A 58 2.08 -1.47 17.29
C GLN A 58 3.23 -0.73 16.57
N GLU A 59 3.25 -0.72 15.24
CA GLU A 59 4.26 -0.02 14.44
C GLU A 59 3.83 1.42 14.10
N ILE A 60 2.57 1.79 14.36
CA ILE A 60 1.99 3.08 14.00
C ILE A 60 1.95 3.98 15.22
N ASP A 61 2.73 5.06 15.20
CA ASP A 61 2.66 6.16 16.16
C ASP A 61 1.89 7.31 15.49
N MET A 62 0.58 7.39 15.77
CA MET A 62 -0.28 8.42 15.17
C MET A 62 0.00 9.83 15.70
N ASP A 63 0.58 9.94 16.90
CA ASP A 63 0.89 11.24 17.52
C ASP A 63 2.16 11.85 16.91
N LYS A 64 3.16 11.01 16.62
CA LYS A 64 4.36 11.41 15.87
C LYS A 64 4.17 11.40 14.36
N ALA A 65 3.02 10.90 13.88
CA ALA A 65 2.73 10.68 12.48
C ALA A 65 3.80 9.81 11.78
N GLU A 66 4.13 8.67 12.37
CA GLU A 66 5.16 7.77 11.88
C GLU A 66 4.69 6.31 11.84
N TRP A 67 5.09 5.59 10.80
CA TRP A 67 5.06 4.13 10.77
C TRP A 67 6.49 3.59 10.83
N ARG A 68 6.82 2.89 11.92
CA ARG A 68 8.16 2.38 12.23
C ARG A 68 8.24 0.88 11.97
N ILE A 69 8.72 0.51 10.78
CA ILE A 69 8.87 -0.89 10.38
C ILE A 69 10.17 -1.45 11.01
N PRO A 70 10.08 -2.50 11.84
CA PRO A 70 11.24 -3.03 12.53
C PRO A 70 12.20 -3.76 11.59
N ALA A 71 13.49 -3.76 11.94
CA ALA A 71 14.57 -4.37 11.15
C ALA A 71 14.28 -5.81 10.71
N HIS A 72 13.69 -6.64 11.56
CA HIS A 72 13.42 -8.05 11.25
C HIS A 72 12.39 -8.25 10.12
N LYS A 73 11.57 -7.24 9.82
CA LYS A 73 10.64 -7.24 8.67
C LYS A 73 11.26 -6.66 7.40
N MET A 74 12.42 -6.03 7.51
CA MET A 74 13.07 -5.32 6.41
C MET A 74 14.10 -6.21 5.72
N LYS A 75 14.11 -6.19 4.39
CA LYS A 75 15.08 -6.94 3.56
C LYS A 75 16.54 -6.63 3.94
N MET A 76 16.84 -5.38 4.27
CA MET A 76 18.18 -4.91 4.62
C MET A 76 18.49 -4.98 6.12
N ARG A 77 17.59 -5.54 6.94
CA ARG A 77 17.74 -5.64 8.40
C ARG A 77 18.04 -4.31 9.11
N ALA A 78 17.60 -3.20 8.53
CA ALA A 78 17.64 -1.87 9.13
C ALA A 78 16.21 -1.40 9.40
N PRO A 79 15.92 -0.76 10.55
CA PRO A 79 14.62 -0.14 10.78
C PRO A 79 14.30 0.88 9.69
N HIS A 80 13.02 0.99 9.32
CA HIS A 80 12.55 1.97 8.35
C HIS A 80 11.43 2.79 8.94
N ILE A 81 11.56 4.12 8.87
CA ILE A 81 10.53 5.06 9.30
C ILE A 81 9.86 5.61 8.06
N VAL A 82 8.54 5.49 8.01
CA VAL A 82 7.68 6.04 6.97
C VAL A 82 6.88 7.19 7.59
N PRO A 83 7.15 8.45 7.21
CA PRO A 83 6.34 9.58 7.64
C PRO A 83 4.90 9.44 7.13
N LEU A 84 3.92 9.75 7.97
CA LEU A 84 2.50 9.66 7.65
C LEU A 84 1.96 11.08 7.42
N SER A 85 1.41 11.33 6.24
CA SER A 85 0.70 12.58 5.96
C SER A 85 -0.59 12.69 6.79
N THR A 86 -1.17 13.88 6.86
CA THR A 86 -2.46 14.09 7.51
C THR A 86 -3.56 13.22 6.91
N GLN A 87 -3.54 13.00 5.60
CA GLN A 87 -4.47 12.08 4.92
C GLN A 87 -4.24 10.62 5.33
N ALA A 88 -2.97 10.19 5.45
CA ALA A 88 -2.64 8.83 5.89
C ALA A 88 -3.15 8.58 7.32
N ILE A 89 -2.97 9.55 8.22
CA ILE A 89 -3.49 9.47 9.59
C ILE A 89 -5.01 9.44 9.61
N ALA A 90 -5.70 10.24 8.80
CA ALA A 90 -7.15 10.20 8.71
C ALA A 90 -7.66 8.81 8.30
N ILE A 91 -7.08 8.22 7.26
CA ILE A 91 -7.42 6.86 6.79
C ILE A 91 -7.20 5.82 7.91
N LEU A 92 -6.09 5.91 8.63
CA LEU A 92 -5.78 4.98 9.72
C LEU A 92 -6.73 5.16 10.91
N ARG A 93 -7.10 6.39 11.26
CA ARG A 93 -8.09 6.66 12.32
C ARG A 93 -9.46 6.13 11.97
N ASP A 94 -9.91 6.26 10.72
CA ASP A 94 -11.19 5.72 10.27
C ASP A 94 -11.20 4.18 10.31
N LEU A 95 -10.05 3.54 10.06
CA LEU A 95 -9.91 2.09 10.06
C LEU A 95 -9.76 1.49 11.47
N GLN A 96 -9.13 2.21 12.40
CA GLN A 96 -8.78 1.71 13.72
C GLN A 96 -9.97 1.16 14.54
N PRO A 97 -11.17 1.78 14.54
CA PRO A 97 -12.34 1.20 15.22
C PRO A 97 -12.72 -0.21 14.73
N LEU A 98 -12.39 -0.54 13.48
CA LEU A 98 -12.74 -1.81 12.84
C LEU A 98 -11.69 -2.90 13.06
N THR A 99 -10.40 -2.54 13.06
CA THR A 99 -9.30 -3.52 13.08
C THR A 99 -8.34 -3.37 14.26
N GLY A 100 -8.43 -2.28 15.03
CA GLY A 100 -7.50 -1.89 16.10
C GLY A 100 -7.41 -2.84 17.29
N ARG A 101 -8.41 -3.73 17.47
CA ARG A 101 -8.35 -4.79 18.48
C ARG A 101 -7.42 -5.94 18.10
N GLY A 102 -7.08 -6.05 16.81
CA GLY A 102 -6.23 -7.09 16.27
C GLY A 102 -4.78 -6.66 16.11
N LYS A 103 -3.95 -7.61 15.65
CA LYS A 103 -2.53 -7.37 15.39
C LYS A 103 -2.29 -6.49 14.15
N TYR A 104 -2.95 -6.83 13.04
CA TYR A 104 -2.71 -6.22 11.74
C TYR A 104 -3.60 -5.00 11.50
N VAL A 105 -3.03 -3.96 10.88
CA VAL A 105 -3.78 -2.81 10.35
C VAL A 105 -4.77 -3.30 9.28
N PHE A 106 -4.31 -4.19 8.41
CA PHE A 106 -5.09 -4.80 7.34
C PHE A 106 -5.26 -6.32 7.56
N PRO A 107 -6.23 -6.76 8.39
CA PRO A 107 -6.46 -8.18 8.63
C PRO A 107 -7.14 -8.87 7.45
N SER A 108 -7.00 -10.19 7.40
CA SER A 108 -7.76 -11.04 6.48
C SER A 108 -9.23 -11.10 6.88
N PRO A 109 -10.19 -11.06 5.93
CA PRO A 109 -11.60 -11.33 6.23
C PRO A 109 -11.82 -12.76 6.75
N ARG A 110 -10.86 -13.67 6.55
CA ARG A 110 -10.88 -15.06 7.05
C ARG A 110 -10.27 -15.23 8.44
N GLY A 111 -10.12 -14.13 9.19
CA GLY A 111 -9.65 -14.14 10.58
C GLY A 111 -8.51 -13.16 10.86
N ALA A 112 -8.60 -12.48 12.00
CA ALA A 112 -7.70 -11.39 12.41
C ALA A 112 -6.25 -11.82 12.72
N ALA A 113 -5.99 -13.13 12.85
CA ALA A 113 -4.64 -13.67 13.04
C ALA A 113 -3.77 -13.63 11.78
N ARG A 114 -4.35 -13.30 10.62
CA ARG A 114 -3.65 -13.23 9.32
C ARG A 114 -3.82 -11.85 8.72
N CYS A 115 -2.82 -11.40 7.97
CA CYS A 115 -2.91 -10.18 7.17
C CYS A 115 -3.78 -10.38 5.92
N MET A 116 -4.18 -9.26 5.33
CA MET A 116 -4.81 -9.16 4.00
C MET A 116 -3.99 -9.93 2.96
N SER A 117 -4.64 -10.52 1.95
CA SER A 117 -3.97 -11.32 0.92
C SER A 117 -3.05 -10.47 0.04
N GLU A 118 -2.03 -11.09 -0.55
CA GLU A 118 -1.09 -10.43 -1.46
C GLU A 118 -1.79 -9.81 -2.68
N ASN A 119 -2.84 -10.48 -3.17
CA ASN A 119 -3.57 -10.08 -4.36
C ASN A 119 -4.68 -9.06 -4.10
N ALA A 120 -4.98 -8.70 -2.85
CA ALA A 120 -6.14 -7.85 -2.52
C ALA A 120 -6.13 -6.51 -3.26
N ILE A 121 -4.99 -5.80 -3.25
CA ILE A 121 -4.83 -4.52 -3.94
C ILE A 121 -4.96 -4.70 -5.46
N THR A 122 -4.31 -5.72 -6.03
CA THR A 122 -4.38 -5.99 -7.47
C THR A 122 -5.80 -6.33 -7.92
N VAL A 123 -6.54 -7.11 -7.15
CA VAL A 123 -7.95 -7.44 -7.43
C VAL A 123 -8.82 -6.18 -7.33
N ALA A 124 -8.58 -5.33 -6.34
CA ALA A 124 -9.33 -4.09 -6.17
C ALA A 124 -9.04 -3.08 -7.30
N LEU A 125 -7.78 -2.96 -7.75
CA LEU A 125 -7.40 -2.18 -8.93
C LEU A 125 -8.11 -2.67 -10.19
N ARG A 126 -8.18 -4.00 -10.40
CA ARG A 126 -8.92 -4.58 -11.54
C ARG A 126 -10.42 -4.26 -11.48
N ALA A 127 -11.01 -4.29 -10.29
CA ALA A 127 -12.41 -3.90 -10.10
C ALA A 127 -12.67 -2.42 -10.44
N LEU A 128 -11.64 -1.56 -10.34
CA LEU A 128 -11.66 -0.16 -10.76
C LEU A 128 -11.31 0.04 -12.24
N GLY A 129 -11.10 -1.03 -13.02
CA GLY A 129 -10.74 -0.96 -14.43
C GLY A 129 -9.24 -0.86 -14.72
N TYR A 130 -8.38 -1.00 -13.71
CA TYR A 130 -6.93 -1.01 -13.91
C TYR A 130 -6.41 -2.44 -14.01
N ASP A 131 -6.05 -2.85 -15.21
CA ASP A 131 -5.47 -4.17 -15.45
C ASP A 131 -3.99 -4.25 -15.00
N GLY A 132 -3.44 -5.47 -15.05
CA GLY A 132 -2.05 -5.72 -14.64
C GLY A 132 -0.99 -5.12 -15.57
N GLN A 133 -1.38 -4.60 -16.74
CA GLN A 133 -0.52 -3.89 -17.69
C GLN A 133 -0.57 -2.37 -17.51
N THR A 134 -1.56 -1.87 -16.76
CA THR A 134 -1.75 -0.45 -16.46
C THR A 134 -1.27 -0.11 -15.05
N MET A 135 -1.70 -0.89 -14.04
CA MET A 135 -1.32 -0.65 -12.65
C MET A 135 -1.34 -1.94 -11.83
N THR A 136 -0.33 -2.09 -10.97
CA THR A 136 -0.28 -3.16 -9.97
C THR A 136 0.00 -2.58 -8.59
N GLY A 137 -0.20 -3.36 -7.52
CA GLY A 137 0.19 -2.93 -6.16
C GLY A 137 1.68 -2.55 -6.05
N HIS A 138 2.55 -3.17 -6.84
CA HIS A 138 3.97 -2.80 -6.92
C HIS A 138 4.21 -1.51 -7.74
N GLY A 139 3.29 -1.16 -8.63
CA GLY A 139 3.38 0.01 -9.51
C GLY A 139 3.44 1.34 -8.78
N PHE A 140 2.87 1.45 -7.57
CA PHE A 140 2.91 2.67 -6.76
C PHE A 140 4.33 3.10 -6.38
N ARG A 141 5.20 2.16 -6.01
CA ARG A 141 6.59 2.47 -5.67
C ARG A 141 7.40 2.91 -6.90
N SER A 142 7.14 2.29 -8.06
CA SER A 142 7.74 2.67 -9.34
C SER A 142 7.31 4.08 -9.78
N MET A 143 6.03 4.41 -9.58
CA MET A 143 5.47 5.74 -9.81
C MET A 143 6.17 6.78 -8.95
N ALA A 144 6.23 6.57 -7.63
CA ALA A 144 6.90 7.49 -6.71
C ALA A 144 8.37 7.71 -7.05
N SER A 145 9.10 6.63 -7.36
CA SER A 145 10.51 6.72 -7.75
C SER A 145 10.73 7.51 -9.05
N THR A 146 9.72 7.67 -9.89
CA THR A 146 9.83 8.51 -11.09
C THR A 146 9.42 9.93 -10.72
N LEU A 147 8.18 10.12 -10.28
CA LEU A 147 7.58 11.44 -10.08
C LEU A 147 8.20 12.27 -8.94
N LEU A 148 8.70 11.63 -7.89
CA LEU A 148 9.32 12.36 -6.77
C LEU A 148 10.81 12.61 -6.97
N ASN A 149 11.42 12.03 -8.01
CA ASN A 149 12.82 12.25 -8.38
C ASN A 149 12.96 13.14 -9.62
N GLU A 150 11.87 13.48 -10.31
CA GLU A 150 11.88 14.46 -11.40
C GLU A 150 12.14 15.86 -10.79
N GLN A 151 13.28 16.46 -11.19
CA GLN A 151 13.69 17.84 -10.91
C GLN A 151 13.62 18.66 -12.19
#